data_AF-A0A058ZNE6-F1
#
_entry.id   AF-A0A058ZNE6-F1
#
_cell.length_a   1.000
_cell.length_b   1.000
_cell.length_c   1.000
_cell.angle_alpha   90.00
_cell.angle_beta   90.00
_cell.angle_gamma   90.00
#
_symmetry.space_group_name_H-M   'P 1'
#
loop_
_entity.id
_entity.type
_entity.pdbx_description
1 polymer ?
#
loop_
_entity_poly.entity_id
_entity_poly.type
_entity_poly.pdbx_seq_one_letter_code
_entity_poly.pdbx_strand_id
1 'polypeptide(L)'
;MSLEDSKLYRIRVVTADVDDAGTDAEVDITLRNDSIHETIEVRSGLEKNTQDDFFFFSSKFSLPCEVVFEMGGLGAGNKPGWLLKAFQIARYDVTAAEVMMTGQNPAKAVSLLGKEASTFISVMTGNESKGEAGWIYPYSSQEAGKDNALSNQTYTVG
;
A
#
# COMPACT_ATOMS: atom_id res chain seq x y z
N MET A 1 -12.25 22.72 -1.00
CA MET A 1 -11.04 22.11 -0.39
C MET A 1 -9.84 22.72 -1.09
N SER A 2 -8.88 23.33 -0.38
CA SER A 2 -7.70 23.98 -0.99
C SER A 2 -6.58 22.96 -1.21
N LEU A 3 -5.93 23.01 -2.37
CA LEU A 3 -4.73 22.23 -2.68
C LEU A 3 -3.53 22.65 -1.80
N GLU A 4 -3.60 23.83 -1.19
CA GLU A 4 -2.54 24.40 -0.35
C GLU A 4 -2.37 23.65 0.98
N ASP A 5 -3.44 23.03 1.50
CA ASP A 5 -3.40 22.32 2.79
C ASP A 5 -3.18 20.81 2.63
N SER A 6 -3.28 20.29 1.41
CA SER A 6 -3.19 18.85 1.17
C SER A 6 -1.74 18.38 1.19
N LYS A 7 -1.41 17.44 2.08
CA LYS A 7 -0.08 16.86 2.22
C LYS A 7 0.09 15.64 1.35
N LEU A 8 1.31 15.41 0.89
CA LEU A 8 1.65 14.23 0.11
C LEU A 8 1.99 13.04 1.02
N TYR A 9 1.44 11.89 0.66
CA TYR A 9 1.73 10.61 1.28
C TYR A 9 2.25 9.62 0.24
N ARG A 10 3.13 8.72 0.69
CA ARG A 10 3.60 7.57 -0.08
C ARG A 10 3.26 6.30 0.67
N ILE A 11 2.70 5.32 -0.03
CA ILE A 11 2.67 3.92 0.40
C ILE A 11 3.65 3.17 -0.47
N ARG A 12 4.62 2.54 0.18
CA ARG A 12 5.56 1.64 -0.44
C ARG A 12 5.19 0.23 -0.07
N VAL A 13 4.99 -0.64 -1.04
CA VAL A 13 4.79 -2.07 -0.82
C VAL A 13 6.02 -2.82 -1.30
N VAL A 14 6.37 -3.89 -0.58
CA VAL A 14 7.49 -4.76 -0.93
C VAL A 14 6.95 -6.15 -1.14
N THR A 15 6.99 -6.64 -2.36
CA THR A 15 6.63 -8.03 -2.68
C THR A 15 7.79 -8.95 -2.31
N ALA A 16 7.49 -10.11 -1.75
CA ALA A 16 8.52 -11.08 -1.37
C ALA A 16 9.32 -11.59 -2.58
N ASP A 17 10.55 -12.03 -2.31
CA ASP A 17 11.41 -12.70 -3.29
C ASP A 17 11.22 -14.22 -3.20
N VAL A 18 10.01 -14.65 -3.57
CA VAL A 18 9.59 -16.05 -3.63
C VAL A 18 8.91 -16.27 -4.98
N ASP A 19 9.02 -17.47 -5.55
CA ASP A 19 8.32 -17.78 -6.78
C ASP A 19 6.80 -17.61 -6.61
N ASP A 20 6.18 -17.00 -7.63
CA ASP A 20 4.75 -16.64 -7.63
C ASP A 20 4.31 -15.71 -6.49
N ALA A 21 5.23 -14.95 -5.87
CA ALA A 21 4.91 -13.95 -4.86
C ALA A 21 4.17 -12.73 -5.40
N GLY A 22 4.33 -12.41 -6.70
CA GLY A 22 3.66 -11.29 -7.36
C GLY A 22 2.22 -11.59 -7.76
N THR A 23 1.46 -10.54 -8.07
CA THR A 23 0.04 -10.62 -8.46
C THR A 23 -0.24 -9.78 -9.70
N ASP A 24 -1.12 -10.29 -10.55
CA ASP A 24 -1.72 -9.58 -11.69
C ASP A 24 -3.16 -9.12 -11.41
N ALA A 25 -3.67 -9.40 -10.20
CA ALA A 25 -4.99 -8.98 -9.77
C ALA A 25 -5.01 -7.49 -9.37
N GLU A 26 -6.21 -6.93 -9.35
CA GLU A 26 -6.48 -5.61 -8.79
C GLU A 26 -6.45 -5.67 -7.26
N VAL A 27 -5.72 -4.73 -6.66
CA VAL A 27 -5.54 -4.62 -5.20
C VAL A 27 -5.97 -3.23 -4.75
N ASP A 28 -6.89 -3.17 -3.81
CA ASP A 28 -7.27 -1.95 -3.12
C ASP A 28 -6.47 -1.82 -1.82
N ILE A 29 -5.76 -0.70 -1.67
CA ILE A 29 -5.07 -0.34 -0.43
C ILE A 29 -5.88 0.75 0.25
N THR A 30 -6.52 0.43 1.37
CA THR A 30 -7.32 1.40 2.14
C THR A 30 -6.59 1.78 3.41
N LEU A 31 -6.30 3.08 3.58
CA LEU A 31 -5.82 3.64 4.84
C LEU A 31 -7.00 4.21 5.62
N ARG A 32 -7.09 3.92 6.92
CA ARG A 32 -8.20 4.36 7.78
C ARG A 32 -7.64 4.99 9.06
N ASN A 33 -8.12 6.17 9.41
CA ASN A 33 -7.88 6.78 10.72
C ASN A 33 -9.19 7.39 11.24
N ASP A 34 -9.62 7.00 12.45
CA ASP A 34 -10.87 7.41 13.08
C ASP A 34 -12.13 7.30 12.19
N SER A 35 -12.40 8.32 11.36
CA SER A 35 -13.56 8.44 10.47
C SER A 35 -13.21 8.77 9.01
N ILE A 36 -11.92 8.88 8.68
CA ILE A 36 -11.45 9.16 7.32
C ILE A 36 -10.85 7.89 6.74
N HIS A 37 -11.13 7.65 5.47
CA HIS A 37 -10.49 6.61 4.68
C HIS A 37 -10.02 7.17 3.35
N GLU A 38 -8.87 6.69 2.91
CA GLU A 38 -8.32 6.92 1.58
C GLU A 38 -8.08 5.55 0.94
N THR A 39 -8.58 5.34 -0.28
CA THR A 39 -8.41 4.08 -1.01
C THR A 39 -7.61 4.32 -2.27
N ILE A 40 -6.61 3.48 -2.49
CA ILE A 40 -5.75 3.48 -3.68
C ILE A 40 -5.99 2.18 -4.43
N GLU A 41 -6.52 2.29 -5.65
CA GLU A 41 -6.69 1.17 -6.58
C GLU A 41 -5.36 0.88 -7.30
N VAL A 42 -4.80 -0.31 -7.08
CA VAL A 42 -3.60 -0.82 -7.76
C VAL A 42 -4.04 -1.82 -8.81
N ARG A 43 -4.00 -1.39 -10.09
CA ARG A 43 -4.67 -2.12 -11.19
C ARG A 43 -3.87 -3.26 -11.83
N SER A 44 -2.58 -3.43 -11.51
CA SER A 44 -1.73 -4.58 -11.89
C SER A 44 -0.25 -4.26 -11.66
N GLY A 45 0.60 -5.29 -11.78
CA GLY A 45 2.05 -5.12 -11.94
C GLY A 45 2.86 -5.21 -10.66
N LEU A 46 2.33 -5.85 -9.62
CA LEU A 46 3.08 -6.15 -8.41
C LEU A 46 3.89 -7.42 -8.64
N GLU A 47 5.13 -7.24 -9.09
CA GLU A 47 6.03 -8.34 -9.42
C GLU A 47 6.76 -8.88 -8.18
N LYS A 48 7.31 -10.09 -8.26
CA LYS A 48 8.15 -10.61 -7.17
C LYS A 48 9.42 -9.77 -7.02
N ASN A 49 9.91 -9.65 -5.79
CA ASN A 49 11.14 -8.92 -5.47
C ASN A 49 11.15 -7.45 -5.95
N THR A 50 9.98 -6.82 -6.07
CA THR A 50 9.86 -5.39 -6.38
C THR A 50 9.43 -4.58 -5.17
N GLN A 51 9.69 -3.29 -5.29
CA GLN A 51 9.22 -2.27 -4.40
C GLN A 51 8.43 -1.26 -5.22
N ASP A 52 7.15 -1.11 -4.89
CA ASP A 52 6.22 -0.29 -5.65
C ASP A 52 5.71 0.87 -4.78
N ASP A 53 5.85 2.09 -5.30
CA ASP A 53 5.51 3.32 -4.59
C ASP A 53 4.24 3.96 -5.16
N PHE A 54 3.23 4.11 -4.31
CA PHE A 54 1.97 4.78 -4.61
C PHE A 54 1.90 6.11 -3.87
N PHE A 55 1.39 7.14 -4.53
CA PHE A 55 1.35 8.50 -3.99
C PHE A 55 -0.07 9.04 -4.01
N PHE A 56 -0.48 9.71 -2.93
CA PHE A 56 -1.76 10.40 -2.85
C PHE A 56 -1.64 11.69 -2.03
N PHE A 57 -2.58 12.61 -2.23
CA PHE A 57 -2.67 13.85 -1.48
C PHE A 57 -3.90 13.82 -0.58
N SER A 58 -3.75 14.23 0.67
CA SER A 58 -4.89 14.40 1.57
C SER A 58 -4.66 15.56 2.53
N SER A 59 -5.71 16.35 2.76
CA SER A 59 -5.75 17.41 3.78
C SER A 59 -6.43 16.96 5.07
N LYS A 60 -7.01 15.75 5.08
CA LYS A 60 -7.78 15.21 6.21
C LYS A 60 -7.09 14.02 6.85
N PHE A 61 -6.44 13.18 6.05
CA PHE A 61 -5.73 12.01 6.54
C PHE A 61 -4.51 12.40 7.38
N SER A 62 -4.27 11.63 8.43
CA SER A 62 -3.12 11.76 9.33
C SER A 62 -2.69 10.38 9.82
N LEU A 63 -1.48 10.31 10.37
CA LEU A 63 -0.94 9.13 11.05
C LEU A 63 -1.09 9.32 12.57
N PRO A 64 -1.26 8.25 13.37
CA PRO A 64 -1.30 6.82 13.01
C PRO A 64 -2.55 6.42 12.20
N CYS A 65 -2.48 5.29 11.48
CA CYS A 65 -3.61 4.76 10.72
C CYS A 65 -3.64 3.22 10.70
N GLU A 66 -4.78 2.65 10.36
CA GLU A 66 -4.92 1.27 9.92
C GLU A 66 -4.74 1.17 8.41
N VAL A 67 -4.13 0.10 7.93
CA VAL A 67 -3.96 -0.21 6.50
C VAL A 67 -4.62 -1.55 6.21
N VAL A 68 -5.53 -1.55 5.24
CA VAL A 68 -6.25 -2.74 4.78
C VAL A 68 -5.87 -3.00 3.33
N PHE A 69 -5.39 -4.21 3.04
CA PHE A 69 -5.19 -4.69 1.68
C PHE A 69 -6.35 -5.61 1.30
N GLU A 70 -7.05 -5.28 0.21
CA GLU A 70 -8.19 -6.04 -0.30
C GLU A 70 -7.94 -6.37 -1.78
N MET A 71 -8.29 -7.59 -2.20
CA MET A 71 -8.18 -8.01 -3.60
C MET A 71 -9.58 -8.11 -4.21
N GLY A 72 -9.92 -7.25 -5.18
CA GLY A 72 -11.31 -7.05 -5.60
C GLY A 72 -11.50 -6.47 -6.99
N GLY A 73 -11.72 -7.36 -7.97
CA GLY A 73 -12.18 -7.06 -9.34
C GLY A 73 -12.70 -8.34 -10.03
N LEU A 74 -13.39 -8.24 -11.19
CA LEU A 74 -13.99 -9.35 -11.96
C LEU A 74 -12.98 -10.33 -12.61
N GLY A 75 -11.81 -10.50 -12.04
CA GLY A 75 -10.82 -11.45 -12.51
C GLY A 75 -9.74 -11.62 -11.47
N ALA A 76 -9.60 -12.83 -10.96
CA ALA A 76 -8.51 -13.26 -10.08
C ALA A 76 -7.11 -13.15 -10.73
N GLY A 77 -7.00 -12.57 -11.93
CA GLY A 77 -5.85 -12.74 -12.79
C GLY A 77 -5.51 -14.23 -13.01
N ASN A 78 -4.34 -14.51 -13.58
CA ASN A 78 -3.80 -15.87 -13.59
C ASN A 78 -3.04 -16.19 -12.30
N LYS A 79 -2.65 -15.17 -11.52
CA LYS A 79 -1.89 -15.29 -10.27
C LYS A 79 -2.53 -14.44 -9.15
N PRO A 80 -3.66 -14.91 -8.58
CA PRO A 80 -4.39 -14.15 -7.57
C PRO A 80 -3.72 -14.04 -6.20
N GLY A 81 -2.68 -14.82 -5.92
CA GLY A 81 -2.00 -14.75 -4.63
C GLY A 81 -0.98 -13.63 -4.63
N TRP A 82 -0.95 -12.79 -3.60
CA TRP A 82 0.11 -11.81 -3.39
C TRP A 82 0.82 -12.06 -2.07
N LEU A 83 2.13 -12.25 -2.12
CA LEU A 83 2.97 -12.41 -0.93
C LEU A 83 3.63 -11.07 -0.58
N LEU A 84 2.91 -10.28 0.21
CA LEU A 84 3.39 -8.99 0.72
C LEU A 84 4.39 -9.23 1.85
N LYS A 85 5.61 -8.72 1.68
CA LYS A 85 6.72 -8.85 2.64
C LYS A 85 6.73 -7.72 3.67
N ALA A 86 6.50 -6.50 3.23
CA ALA A 86 6.51 -5.32 4.06
C ALA A 86 5.77 -4.18 3.36
N PHE A 87 5.31 -3.22 4.14
CA PHE A 87 4.89 -1.94 3.60
C PHE A 87 5.39 -0.79 4.47
N GLN A 88 5.48 0.39 3.87
CA GLN A 88 5.92 1.60 4.55
C GLN A 88 5.03 2.77 4.13
N ILE A 89 4.61 3.56 5.11
CA ILE A 89 3.90 4.81 4.86
C ILE A 89 4.82 5.96 5.22
N ALA A 90 4.97 6.91 4.30
CA ALA A 90 5.69 8.14 4.53
C ALA A 90 4.78 9.35 4.27
N ARG A 91 4.83 10.33 5.17
CA ARG A 91 4.26 11.66 4.97
C ARG A 91 5.37 12.61 4.57
N TYR A 92 5.13 13.41 3.55
CA TYR A 92 6.01 14.50 3.13
C TYR A 92 5.41 15.84 3.53
N ASP A 93 6.26 16.74 4.04
CA ASP A 93 5.88 18.15 4.29
C ASP A 93 5.93 18.96 2.99
N VAL A 94 5.24 18.43 1.98
CA VAL A 94 5.07 19.01 0.65
C VAL A 94 3.59 19.04 0.34
N THR A 95 3.14 20.18 -0.15
CA THR A 95 1.75 20.42 -0.55
C THR A 95 1.50 20.00 -2.00
N ALA A 96 0.25 19.77 -2.36
CA ALA A 96 -0.11 19.50 -3.75
C ALA A 96 0.29 20.65 -4.69
N ALA A 97 0.15 21.90 -4.24
CA ALA A 97 0.59 23.08 -4.99
C ALA A 97 2.10 23.07 -5.25
N GLU A 98 2.92 22.79 -4.24
CA GLU A 98 4.38 22.68 -4.39
C GLU A 98 4.75 21.58 -5.39
N VAL A 99 4.10 20.41 -5.35
CA VAL A 99 4.35 19.34 -6.34
C VAL A 99 3.99 19.80 -7.75
N MET A 100 2.82 20.41 -7.95
CA MET A 100 2.38 20.88 -9.27
C MET A 100 3.32 21.92 -9.86
N MET A 101 3.88 22.82 -9.03
CA MET A 101 4.85 23.83 -9.47
C MET A 101 6.14 23.23 -10.01
N THR A 102 6.51 22.00 -9.61
CA THR A 102 7.69 21.32 -10.17
C THR A 102 7.48 20.82 -11.62
N GLY A 103 6.23 20.66 -12.04
CA GLY A 103 5.87 19.99 -13.30
C GLY A 103 6.31 18.52 -13.36
N GLN A 104 6.72 17.91 -12.24
CA GLN A 104 7.15 16.51 -12.16
C GLN A 104 6.06 15.63 -11.55
N ASN A 105 6.19 14.32 -11.73
CA ASN A 105 5.39 13.36 -10.96
C ASN A 105 5.77 13.41 -9.46
N PRO A 106 4.91 12.90 -8.56
CA PRO A 106 5.15 12.96 -7.12
C PRO A 106 6.49 12.36 -6.68
N ALA A 107 6.88 11.21 -7.24
CA ALA A 107 8.13 10.52 -6.91
C ALA A 107 9.37 11.39 -7.16
N LYS A 108 9.39 12.12 -8.28
CA LYS A 108 10.50 13.02 -8.62
C LYS A 108 10.37 14.37 -7.92
N ALA A 109 9.15 14.83 -7.62
CA ALA A 109 8.96 16.05 -6.85
C ALA A 109 9.48 15.90 -5.42
N VAL A 110 9.24 14.77 -4.74
CA VAL A 110 9.74 14.56 -3.36
C VAL A 110 11.26 14.50 -3.29
N SER A 111 11.94 13.93 -4.30
CA SER A 111 13.40 13.86 -4.32
C SER A 111 14.04 15.24 -4.55
N LEU A 112 13.37 16.11 -5.30
CA LEU A 112 13.81 17.50 -5.51
C LEU A 112 13.57 18.38 -4.28
N LEU A 113 12.46 18.17 -3.58
CA LEU A 113 12.04 19.03 -2.48
C LEU A 113 12.62 18.61 -1.11
N GLY A 114 12.97 17.34 -0.92
CA GLY A 114 13.77 16.87 0.22
C GLY A 114 13.09 16.93 1.60
N LYS A 115 11.76 16.88 1.67
CA LYS A 115 10.98 17.07 2.91
C LYS A 115 10.19 15.82 3.34
N GLU A 116 10.87 14.73 3.68
CA GLU A 116 10.20 13.62 4.37
C GLU A 116 9.97 14.00 5.84
N ALA A 117 8.72 13.99 6.28
CA ALA A 117 8.33 14.49 7.61
C ALA A 117 8.16 13.35 8.62
N SER A 118 7.68 12.20 8.18
CA SER A 118 7.34 11.07 9.06
C SER A 118 7.31 9.79 8.24
N THR A 119 7.85 8.71 8.77
CA THR A 119 7.88 7.41 8.10
C THR A 119 7.64 6.29 9.09
N PHE A 120 6.76 5.37 8.72
CA PHE A 120 6.42 4.18 9.48
C PHE A 120 6.57 2.95 8.61
N ILE A 121 7.18 1.91 9.17
CA ILE A 121 7.47 0.66 8.46
C ILE A 121 6.76 -0.47 9.20
N SER A 122 5.98 -1.26 8.48
CA SER A 122 5.43 -2.52 8.96
C SER A 122 6.07 -3.66 8.18
N VAL A 123 6.67 -4.61 8.90
CA VAL A 123 7.16 -5.86 8.33
C VAL A 123 6.08 -6.91 8.52
N MET A 124 5.69 -7.57 7.43
CA MET A 124 4.65 -8.58 7.47
C MET A 124 5.23 -9.83 8.12
N THR A 125 4.64 -10.26 9.21
CA THR A 125 4.92 -11.55 9.83
C THR A 125 3.67 -12.42 9.73
N GLY A 126 3.63 -13.33 8.78
CA GLY A 126 2.68 -14.42 8.72
C GLY A 126 2.72 -15.21 10.03
N ASN A 127 1.53 -15.43 10.59
CA ASN A 127 1.22 -16.27 11.75
C ASN A 127 2.32 -16.33 12.84
N GLU A 128 2.40 -15.27 13.66
CA GLU A 128 2.99 -15.12 15.02
C GLU A 128 4.19 -15.98 15.51
N SER A 129 4.95 -16.65 14.64
CA SER A 129 6.01 -17.55 15.14
C SER A 129 7.27 -17.64 14.30
N LYS A 130 7.33 -17.07 13.09
CA LYS A 130 8.53 -17.20 12.23
C LYS A 130 9.00 -15.98 11.43
N GLY A 131 8.27 -14.87 11.41
CA GLY A 131 8.72 -13.66 10.71
C GLY A 131 8.76 -13.78 9.18
N GLU A 132 7.92 -14.63 8.60
CA GLU A 132 7.81 -14.82 7.14
C GLU A 132 6.70 -13.93 6.56
N ALA A 133 6.72 -13.61 5.25
CA ALA A 133 5.72 -12.76 4.60
C ALA A 133 4.28 -13.35 4.67
N GLY A 134 3.25 -12.52 4.57
CA GLY A 134 1.84 -12.94 4.62
C GLY A 134 1.18 -13.00 3.24
N TRP A 135 0.52 -14.11 2.91
CA TRP A 135 -0.25 -14.23 1.66
C TRP A 135 -1.60 -13.52 1.74
N ILE A 136 -1.92 -12.75 0.71
CA ILE A 136 -3.21 -12.09 0.48
C ILE A 136 -3.85 -12.73 -0.76
N TYR A 137 -5.15 -13.01 -0.70
CA TYR A 137 -5.89 -13.69 -1.77
C TYR A 137 -7.24 -13.00 -2.07
N PRO A 138 -7.83 -13.17 -3.26
CA PRO A 138 -9.17 -12.65 -3.55
C PRO A 138 -10.25 -13.39 -2.76
N TYR A 139 -11.31 -12.66 -2.44
CA TYR A 139 -12.44 -13.13 -1.63
C TYR A 139 -13.06 -14.44 -2.13
N SER A 140 -13.13 -14.65 -3.45
CA SER A 140 -13.71 -15.86 -4.06
C SER A 140 -12.81 -17.10 -4.02
N SER A 141 -11.54 -16.97 -3.63
CA SER A 141 -10.56 -18.07 -3.65
C SER A 141 -10.38 -18.79 -2.30
N GLN A 142 -11.16 -18.43 -1.28
CA GLN A 142 -11.13 -19.11 0.04
C GLN A 142 -11.62 -20.56 -0.01
N GLU A 143 -12.17 -21.04 -1.13
CA GLU A 143 -12.46 -22.45 -1.35
C GLU A 143 -11.26 -23.20 -1.97
N ALA A 144 -10.23 -23.51 -1.17
CA ALA A 144 -9.39 -24.72 -1.31
C ALA A 144 -8.18 -24.71 -0.35
N GLY A 145 -8.35 -25.26 0.86
CA GLY A 145 -7.30 -26.05 1.52
C GLY A 145 -5.92 -25.44 1.79
N LYS A 146 -5.79 -24.11 1.95
CA LYS A 146 -4.58 -23.47 2.46
C LYS A 146 -4.90 -22.73 3.74
N ASP A 147 -4.54 -23.31 4.89
CA ASP A 147 -4.88 -22.86 6.25
C ASP A 147 -4.37 -21.46 6.65
N ASN A 148 -3.80 -20.67 5.73
CA ASN A 148 -3.25 -19.32 5.97
C ASN A 148 -3.71 -18.27 4.93
N ALA A 149 -4.74 -18.55 4.11
CA ALA A 149 -5.23 -17.59 3.13
C ALA A 149 -6.13 -16.52 3.77
N LEU A 150 -5.69 -15.26 3.81
CA LEU A 150 -6.49 -14.13 4.28
C LEU A 150 -6.95 -13.30 3.09
N SER A 151 -8.26 -13.04 2.99
CA SER A 151 -8.82 -12.17 1.94
C SER A 151 -8.53 -10.70 2.20
N ASN A 152 -8.46 -10.35 3.49
CA ASN A 152 -8.25 -8.98 3.97
C ASN A 152 -7.21 -9.06 5.09
N GLN A 153 -6.21 -8.18 5.06
CA GLN A 153 -5.26 -8.04 6.16
C GLN A 153 -5.22 -6.58 6.64
N THR A 154 -5.46 -6.38 7.93
CA THR A 154 -5.50 -5.08 8.60
C THR A 154 -4.25 -4.88 9.46
N TYR A 155 -3.63 -3.70 9.37
CA TYR A 155 -2.40 -3.34 10.07
C TYR A 155 -2.52 -1.99 10.75
N THR A 156 -2.26 -1.91 12.05
CA THR A 156 -2.14 -0.61 12.75
C THR A 156 -0.71 -0.08 12.64
N VAL A 157 -0.58 1.17 12.25
CA VAL A 157 0.69 1.86 12.03
C VAL A 157 0.73 3.08 12.94
N GLY A 158 1.68 3.13 13.88
CA GLY A 158 1.82 4.25 14.83
C GLY A 158 3.18 4.38 15.46
#